data_AF-A0A974UN28-F1
#
_entry.id   AF-A0A974UN28-F1
#
_cell.length_a   1.000
_cell.length_b   1.000
_cell.length_c   1.000
_cell.angle_alpha   90.00
_cell.angle_beta   90.00
_cell.angle_gamma   90.00
#
_symmetry.space_group_name_H-M   'P 1'
#
loop_
_entity.id
_entity.type
_entity.pdbx_description
1 polymer ?
#
loop_
_entity_poly.entity_id
_entity_poly.type
_entity_poly.pdbx_seq_one_letter_code
_entity_poly.pdbx_strand_id
1 'polypeptide(L)'
;MTLSTVPPPDVLLPAYPTLLQGLHVLERGGGEIQIGLDPRHGVVAGRLEPSVVELVRRLDGRRHLDTLLAESEHLDQLRLLLKQLTALGLVTEAPTPTAKRVETGFWSLRARHHQTALTERRRQSLVTVRGDGRIAVAVAVLLANAGIGHIDVRASGTVGEADLGSGLTTAELGVPHRRAVLNVLARVAPDVTTGRNHHRTPDVVILTDALVPAPELVAELVDAGVPHLPAKVRDGTPIVGPLVVPGRSACLRCCDLHRTDLDAAWPRLASQLVDVDQRPDLGAVQSCAALAVAQALRVLSPSTEPPPSWNSTMELDAFEGRLRHRYWEPHPDCDCGAPAPPPET
;
A
#
# COMPACT_ATOMS: atom_id res chain seq x y z
N MET A 1 -8.77 7.11 21.13
CA MET A 1 -8.25 6.35 22.28
C MET A 1 -7.85 7.33 23.38
N THR A 2 -8.15 7.06 24.64
CA THR A 2 -7.64 7.85 25.78
C THR A 2 -6.34 7.23 26.28
N LEU A 3 -5.32 8.05 26.58
CA LEU A 3 -4.08 7.53 27.16
C LEU A 3 -4.32 7.10 28.60
N SER A 4 -3.82 5.90 28.92
CA SER A 4 -3.79 5.37 30.28
C SER A 4 -2.68 6.03 31.09
N THR A 5 -2.72 5.95 32.42
CA THR A 5 -1.57 6.32 33.28
C THR A 5 -0.54 5.19 33.35
N VAL A 6 -0.84 4.02 32.80
CA VAL A 6 0.08 2.87 32.78
C VAL A 6 1.16 3.10 31.71
N PRO A 7 2.45 2.91 32.05
CA PRO A 7 3.53 3.06 31.08
C PRO A 7 3.41 2.03 29.95
N PRO A 8 3.63 2.43 28.68
CA PRO A 8 3.69 1.50 27.57
C PRO A 8 4.93 0.59 27.72
N PRO A 9 5.05 -0.50 26.92
CA PRO A 9 6.30 -1.26 26.81
C PRO A 9 7.49 -0.32 26.56
N ASP A 10 8.71 -0.75 26.91
CA ASP A 10 9.88 0.11 26.76
C ASP A 10 10.13 0.42 25.27
N VAL A 11 9.87 1.69 24.91
CA VAL A 11 10.10 2.23 23.58
C VAL A 11 11.27 3.22 23.65
N LEU A 12 12.16 3.15 22.68
CA LEU A 12 13.23 4.12 22.50
C LEU A 12 12.62 5.44 22.01
N LEU A 13 12.84 6.50 22.78
CA LEU A 13 12.42 7.84 22.39
C LEU A 13 13.31 8.37 21.26
N PRO A 14 12.77 9.10 20.28
CA PRO A 14 13.58 9.73 19.24
C PRO A 14 14.53 10.79 19.82
N ALA A 15 15.70 10.93 19.20
CA ALA A 15 16.68 11.94 19.60
C ALA A 15 16.18 13.36 19.29
N TYR A 16 15.49 13.55 18.16
CA TYR A 16 14.85 14.79 17.76
C TYR A 16 13.35 14.55 17.56
N PRO A 17 12.57 14.50 18.65
CA PRO A 17 11.16 14.13 18.58
C PRO A 17 10.36 15.16 17.78
N THR A 18 9.61 14.68 16.80
CA THR A 18 8.65 15.46 16.01
C THR A 18 7.32 14.75 15.96
N LEU A 19 6.23 15.50 15.83
CA LEU A 19 4.93 14.90 15.51
C LEU A 19 4.97 14.37 14.09
N LEU A 20 4.33 13.21 13.88
CA LEU A 20 4.15 12.67 12.55
C LEU A 20 3.50 13.71 11.64
N GLN A 21 4.14 13.97 10.51
CA GLN A 21 3.78 15.07 9.62
C GLN A 21 2.29 15.03 9.22
N GLY A 22 1.61 16.16 9.39
CA GLY A 22 0.18 16.31 9.12
C GLY A 22 -0.73 16.07 10.35
N LEU A 23 -0.17 15.64 11.49
CA LEU A 23 -0.88 15.67 12.77
C LEU A 23 -0.74 17.02 13.45
N HIS A 24 -1.77 17.37 14.22
CA HIS A 24 -1.83 18.58 15.02
C HIS A 24 -2.23 18.24 16.45
N VAL A 25 -1.71 19.01 17.41
CA VAL A 25 -2.09 18.95 18.82
C VAL A 25 -3.22 19.95 19.05
N LEU A 26 -4.43 19.44 19.21
CA LEU A 26 -5.66 20.20 19.43
C LEU A 26 -5.93 20.31 20.92
N GLU A 27 -6.30 21.49 21.41
CA GLU A 27 -6.74 21.67 22.80
C GLU A 27 -8.22 21.31 22.93
N ARG A 28 -8.57 20.59 23.99
CA ARG A 28 -9.96 20.31 24.40
C ARG A 28 -10.38 21.13 25.63
N GLY A 29 -9.44 21.85 26.25
CA GLY A 29 -9.61 22.54 27.53
C GLY A 29 -9.31 21.64 28.73
N GLY A 30 -9.19 22.21 29.93
CA GLY A 30 -9.04 21.44 31.18
C GLY A 30 -7.78 20.57 31.28
N GLY A 31 -6.68 20.95 30.62
CA GLY A 31 -5.47 20.13 30.57
C GLY A 31 -5.59 18.90 29.67
N GLU A 32 -6.53 18.91 28.73
CA GLU A 32 -6.69 17.86 27.72
C GLU A 32 -6.23 18.30 26.32
N ILE A 33 -5.49 17.43 25.67
CA ILE A 33 -5.09 17.56 24.26
C ILE A 33 -5.58 16.37 23.44
N GLN A 34 -5.76 16.60 22.15
CA GLN A 34 -6.06 15.57 21.16
C GLN A 34 -5.07 15.62 20.00
N ILE A 35 -4.58 14.45 19.60
CA ILE A 35 -3.70 14.27 18.45
C ILE A 35 -4.39 13.32 17.47
N GLY A 36 -4.64 13.81 16.25
CA GLY A 36 -5.37 13.06 15.22
C GLY A 36 -6.90 13.13 15.37
N LEU A 37 -7.59 12.92 14.25
CA LEU A 37 -9.05 13.06 14.14
C LEU A 37 -9.79 11.73 13.95
N ASP A 38 -9.12 10.73 13.38
CA ASP A 38 -9.73 9.42 13.11
C ASP A 38 -9.79 8.59 14.40
N PRO A 39 -10.96 8.08 14.83
CA PRO A 39 -11.10 7.31 16.07
C PRO A 39 -10.19 6.08 16.17
N ARG A 40 -9.74 5.51 15.03
CA ARG A 40 -8.90 4.31 14.98
C ARG A 40 -7.47 4.53 15.48
N HIS A 41 -6.98 5.76 15.40
CA HIS A 41 -5.60 6.12 15.74
C HIS A 41 -5.46 7.48 16.45
N GLY A 42 -6.54 8.26 16.55
CA GLY A 42 -6.57 9.51 17.30
C GLY A 42 -6.47 9.27 18.81
N VAL A 43 -5.72 10.12 19.48
CA VAL A 43 -5.40 10.02 20.89
C VAL A 43 -5.87 11.25 21.64
N VAL A 44 -6.51 11.04 22.80
CA VAL A 44 -6.83 12.08 23.77
C VAL A 44 -5.98 11.83 25.01
N ALA A 45 -5.19 12.83 25.40
CA ALA A 45 -4.37 12.81 26.60
C ALA A 45 -4.91 13.89 27.55
N GLY A 46 -5.29 13.50 28.77
CA GLY A 46 -5.87 14.41 29.75
C GLY A 46 -5.05 14.49 31.03
N ARG A 47 -5.43 15.43 31.91
CA ARG A 47 -4.72 15.74 33.17
C ARG A 47 -3.27 16.18 32.94
N LEU A 48 -3.01 16.90 31.85
CA LEU A 48 -1.69 17.42 31.51
C LEU A 48 -1.51 18.82 32.08
N GLU A 49 -0.31 19.08 32.60
CA GLU A 49 0.09 20.43 33.00
C GLU A 49 0.26 21.35 31.78
N PRO A 50 -0.07 22.65 31.87
CA PRO A 50 0.02 23.58 30.74
C PRO A 50 1.43 23.64 30.12
N SER A 51 2.49 23.52 30.93
CA SER A 51 3.87 23.51 30.46
C SER A 51 4.21 22.28 29.62
N VAL A 52 3.62 21.12 29.94
CA VAL A 52 3.76 19.88 29.14
C VAL A 52 3.02 20.01 27.82
N VAL A 53 1.80 20.56 27.82
CA VAL A 53 1.02 20.81 26.60
C VAL A 53 1.79 21.70 25.63
N GLU A 54 2.39 22.78 26.12
CA GLU A 54 3.17 23.72 25.30
C GLU A 54 4.47 23.10 24.74
N LEU A 55 5.11 22.19 25.48
CA LEU A 55 6.26 21.45 24.97
C LEU A 55 5.86 20.49 23.84
N VAL A 56 4.76 19.74 24.01
CA VAL A 56 4.26 18.80 23.01
C VAL A 56 3.81 19.52 21.72
N ARG A 57 3.20 20.70 21.85
CA ARG A 57 2.82 21.55 20.71
C ARG A 57 4.01 22.00 19.86
N ARG A 58 5.18 22.15 20.47
CA ARG A 58 6.40 22.62 19.83
C ARG A 58 7.36 21.48 19.45
N LEU A 59 6.87 20.24 19.36
CA LEU A 59 7.62 19.10 18.83
C LEU A 59 7.72 19.19 17.30
N ASP A 60 8.72 19.93 16.84
CA ASP A 60 9.01 20.18 15.42
C ASP A 60 10.24 19.42 14.91
N GLY A 61 10.88 18.63 15.76
CA GLY A 61 12.09 17.87 15.42
C GLY A 61 13.37 18.70 15.38
N ARG A 62 13.38 19.95 15.85
CA ARG A 62 14.59 20.80 15.84
C ARG A 62 15.42 20.70 17.12
N ARG A 63 14.80 20.27 18.21
CA ARG A 63 15.41 20.21 19.54
C ARG A 63 15.73 18.77 19.93
N HIS A 64 16.88 18.58 20.56
CA HIS A 64 17.27 17.28 21.09
C HIS A 64 16.41 16.91 22.31
N LEU A 65 16.13 15.63 22.49
CA LEU A 65 15.29 15.10 23.57
C LEU A 65 15.78 15.56 24.95
N ASP A 66 17.08 15.50 25.21
CA ASP A 66 17.65 15.89 26.51
C ASP A 66 17.40 17.37 26.83
N THR A 67 17.43 18.24 25.83
CA THR A 67 17.10 19.67 25.99
C THR A 67 15.62 19.86 26.33
N LEU A 68 14.73 19.14 25.65
CA LEU A 68 13.29 19.19 25.92
C LEU A 68 12.95 18.68 27.32
N LEU A 69 13.62 17.62 27.76
CA LEU A 69 13.44 17.05 29.10
C LEU A 69 13.95 18.00 30.19
N ALA A 70 15.09 18.67 29.97
CA ALA A 70 15.66 19.63 30.92
C ALA A 70 14.82 20.91 31.07
N GLU A 71 14.08 21.33 30.03
CA GLU A 71 13.15 22.46 30.08
C GLU A 71 11.86 22.18 30.88
N SER A 72 11.55 20.91 31.16
CA SER A 72 10.27 20.52 31.77
C SER A 72 10.34 20.48 33.30
N GLU A 73 9.47 21.26 33.95
CA GLU A 73 9.22 21.14 35.40
C GLU A 73 8.51 19.83 35.77
N HIS A 74 7.87 19.16 34.80
CA HIS A 74 7.08 17.94 34.98
C HIS A 74 7.65 16.78 34.15
N LEU A 75 8.95 16.50 34.37
CA LEU A 75 9.75 15.52 33.64
C LEU A 75 9.06 14.17 33.46
N ASP A 76 8.53 13.58 34.54
CA ASP A 76 7.93 12.25 34.51
C ASP A 76 6.67 12.20 33.63
N GLN A 77 5.84 13.25 33.70
CA GLN A 77 4.63 13.37 32.89
C GLN A 77 4.97 13.53 31.41
N LEU A 78 5.93 14.40 31.07
CA LEU A 78 6.39 14.58 29.70
C LEU A 78 7.00 13.29 29.14
N ARG A 79 7.87 12.63 29.90
CA ARG A 79 8.55 11.39 29.49
C ARG A 79 7.55 10.26 29.26
N LEU A 80 6.55 10.11 30.15
CA LEU A 80 5.49 9.12 29.97
C LEU A 80 4.67 9.40 28.72
N LEU A 81 4.26 10.66 28.51
CA LEU A 81 3.48 11.06 27.34
C LEU A 81 4.25 10.82 26.04
N LEU A 82 5.54 11.21 25.98
CA LEU A 82 6.38 10.94 24.82
C LEU A 82 6.50 9.44 24.54
N LYS A 83 6.74 8.61 25.57
CA LYS A 83 6.80 7.14 25.38
C LYS A 83 5.50 6.60 24.80
N GLN A 84 4.35 7.07 25.29
CA GLN A 84 3.04 6.65 24.79
C GLN A 84 2.80 7.08 23.35
N LEU A 85 3.11 8.33 23.01
CA LEU A 85 2.94 8.85 21.66
C LEU A 85 3.91 8.18 20.68
N THR A 86 5.15 7.89 21.09
CA THR A 86 6.12 7.13 20.26
C THR A 86 5.69 5.68 20.08
N ALA A 87 5.19 5.01 21.12
CA ALA A 87 4.64 3.66 21.03
C ALA A 87 3.46 3.56 20.04
N LEU A 88 2.68 4.64 19.93
CA LEU A 88 1.56 4.75 18.99
C LEU A 88 1.96 5.28 17.61
N GLY A 89 3.25 5.59 17.38
CA GLY A 89 3.75 6.14 16.11
C GLY A 89 3.33 7.59 15.82
N LEU A 90 2.82 8.31 16.82
CA LEU A 90 2.42 9.73 16.71
C LEU A 90 3.60 10.68 16.86
N VAL A 91 4.62 10.28 17.62
CA VAL A 91 5.90 10.98 17.74
C VAL A 91 6.98 10.11 17.12
N THR A 92 7.71 10.68 16.15
CA THR A 92 8.75 10.01 15.38
C THR A 92 10.07 10.76 15.46
N GLU A 93 11.13 10.14 14.95
CA GLU A 93 12.40 10.83 14.69
C GLU A 93 12.21 11.85 13.56
N ALA A 94 12.84 13.02 13.72
CA ALA A 94 12.83 14.05 12.68
C ALA A 94 13.49 13.51 11.41
N PRO A 95 12.91 13.72 10.22
CA PRO A 95 13.54 13.31 8.98
C PRO A 95 14.84 14.10 8.79
N THR A 96 15.90 13.42 8.36
CA THR A 96 17.15 14.08 7.97
C THR A 96 16.86 15.01 6.77
N PRO A 97 17.43 16.23 6.71
CA PRO A 97 17.15 17.18 5.63
C PRO A 97 17.46 16.66 4.21
N THR A 98 18.35 15.67 4.11
CA THR A 98 18.75 14.99 2.87
C THR A 98 17.88 13.79 2.51
N ALA A 99 17.02 13.32 3.44
CA ALA A 99 16.10 12.24 3.17
C ALA A 99 14.95 12.76 2.29
N LYS A 100 14.84 12.21 1.07
CA LYS A 100 13.71 12.48 0.19
C LYS A 100 12.40 12.11 0.89
N ARG A 101 11.34 12.90 0.65
CA ARG A 101 9.99 12.64 1.18
C ARG A 101 9.46 11.31 0.64
N VAL A 102 9.72 10.23 1.37
CA VAL A 102 8.99 8.98 1.17
C VAL A 102 7.67 9.10 1.92
N GLU A 103 6.56 8.96 1.21
CA GLU A 103 5.22 9.06 1.80
C GLU A 103 4.83 7.76 2.52
N THR A 104 5.46 7.52 3.67
CA THR A 104 4.99 6.54 4.67
C THR A 104 4.06 7.16 5.70
N GLY A 105 4.02 8.49 5.83
CA GLY A 105 3.27 9.31 6.80
C GLY A 105 2.09 8.62 7.49
N PHE A 106 0.85 8.89 7.05
CA PHE A 106 -0.34 8.29 7.68
C PHE A 106 -0.50 6.79 7.43
N TRP A 107 0.23 6.21 6.48
CA TRP A 107 0.29 4.76 6.32
C TRP A 107 0.88 4.09 7.56
N SER A 108 1.86 4.71 8.21
CA SER A 108 2.45 4.22 9.46
C SER A 108 1.45 4.15 10.62
N LEU A 109 0.55 5.13 10.73
CA LEU A 109 -0.54 5.11 11.72
C LEU A 109 -1.53 3.97 11.46
N ARG A 110 -1.93 3.78 10.20
CA ARG A 110 -2.89 2.74 9.83
C ARG A 110 -2.31 1.34 9.98
N ALA A 111 -1.03 1.18 9.63
CA ALA A 111 -0.32 -0.08 9.78
C ALA A 111 0.15 -0.33 11.22
N ARG A 112 0.07 0.68 12.11
CA ARG A 112 0.57 0.63 13.50
C ARG A 112 2.03 0.19 13.59
N HIS A 113 2.85 0.69 12.66
CA HIS A 113 4.28 0.45 12.64
C HIS A 113 5.06 1.75 12.65
N HIS A 114 6.27 1.71 13.18
CA HIS A 114 7.18 2.86 13.12
C HIS A 114 7.47 3.23 11.67
N GLN A 115 7.39 4.54 11.38
CA GLN A 115 7.54 5.09 10.04
C GLN A 115 8.89 4.69 9.40
N THR A 116 9.97 4.73 10.17
CA THR A 116 11.33 4.39 9.72
C THR A 116 11.43 2.94 9.23
N ALA A 117 10.86 2.00 9.99
CA ALA A 117 10.84 0.58 9.61
C ALA A 117 10.06 0.33 8.31
N LEU A 118 8.90 0.99 8.14
CA LEU A 118 8.13 0.90 6.90
C LEU A 118 8.87 1.52 5.71
N THR A 119 9.51 2.68 5.90
CA THR A 119 10.29 3.33 4.85
C THR A 119 11.43 2.43 4.38
N GLU A 120 12.20 1.85 5.31
CA GLU A 120 13.30 0.95 4.96
C GLU A 120 12.79 -0.32 4.29
N ARG A 121 11.69 -0.91 4.78
CA ARG A 121 11.09 -2.09 4.16
C ARG A 121 10.67 -1.83 2.71
N ARG A 122 10.02 -0.70 2.43
CA ARG A 122 9.65 -0.31 1.05
C ARG A 122 10.89 -0.11 0.18
N ARG A 123 11.93 0.54 0.73
CA ARG A 123 13.21 0.75 0.03
C ARG A 123 13.93 -0.56 -0.32
N GLN A 124 13.75 -1.61 0.48
CA GLN A 124 14.32 -2.93 0.21
C GLN A 124 13.44 -3.84 -0.66
N SER A 125 12.23 -3.41 -0.99
CA SER A 125 11.24 -4.23 -1.72
C SER A 125 11.43 -4.17 -3.24
N LEU A 126 11.14 -5.30 -3.89
CA LEU A 126 11.07 -5.47 -5.34
C LEU A 126 9.61 -5.74 -5.75
N VAL A 127 9.05 -4.85 -6.56
CA VAL A 127 7.73 -5.06 -7.15
C VAL A 127 7.87 -5.16 -8.67
N THR A 128 7.29 -6.22 -9.25
CA THR A 128 7.18 -6.32 -10.71
C THR A 128 5.80 -5.85 -11.14
N VAL A 129 5.75 -4.95 -12.12
CA VAL A 129 4.51 -4.49 -12.76
C VAL A 129 4.48 -5.06 -14.16
N ARG A 130 3.45 -5.84 -14.47
CA ARG A 130 3.28 -6.47 -15.79
C ARG A 130 1.95 -6.07 -16.41
N GLY A 131 2.04 -5.40 -17.56
CA GLY A 131 0.91 -4.92 -18.34
C GLY A 131 1.34 -3.78 -19.26
N ASP A 132 0.55 -3.58 -20.32
CA ASP A 132 0.86 -2.67 -21.41
C ASP A 132 -0.02 -1.41 -21.36
N GLY A 133 -1.02 -1.38 -20.48
CA GLY A 133 -2.00 -0.30 -20.45
C GLY A 133 -1.72 0.80 -19.42
N ARG A 134 -2.70 1.69 -19.30
CA ARG A 134 -2.61 2.86 -18.41
C ARG A 134 -2.56 2.50 -16.93
N ILE A 135 -3.06 1.33 -16.52
CA ILE A 135 -3.02 0.88 -15.12
C ILE A 135 -1.57 0.53 -14.76
N ALA A 136 -0.82 -0.16 -15.63
CA ALA A 136 0.60 -0.45 -15.43
C ALA A 136 1.41 0.83 -15.14
N VAL A 137 1.22 1.86 -15.98
CA VAL A 137 1.91 3.15 -15.83
C VAL A 137 1.58 3.81 -14.50
N ALA A 138 0.29 3.93 -14.17
CA ALA A 138 -0.16 4.57 -12.93
C ALA A 138 0.36 3.83 -11.69
N VAL A 139 0.29 2.49 -11.70
CA VAL A 139 0.83 1.64 -10.62
C VAL A 139 2.34 1.86 -10.45
N ALA A 140 3.12 1.85 -11.54
CA ALA A 140 4.57 2.04 -11.47
C ALA A 140 4.93 3.40 -10.86
N VAL A 141 4.28 4.48 -11.30
CA VAL A 141 4.49 5.84 -10.77
C VAL A 141 4.11 5.94 -9.30
N LEU A 142 2.98 5.35 -8.90
CA LEU A 142 2.54 5.37 -7.51
C LEU A 142 3.46 4.56 -6.59
N LEU A 143 3.93 3.38 -7.01
CA LEU A 143 4.91 2.60 -6.25
C LEU A 143 6.22 3.36 -6.04
N ALA A 144 6.70 4.05 -7.08
CA ALA A 144 7.94 4.81 -7.01
C ALA A 144 7.84 5.97 -6.00
N ASN A 145 6.74 6.74 -6.05
CA ASN A 145 6.48 7.82 -5.10
C ASN A 145 6.18 7.29 -3.68
N ALA A 146 5.64 6.08 -3.55
CA ALA A 146 5.44 5.42 -2.26
C ALA A 146 6.76 4.95 -1.61
N GLY A 147 7.89 5.03 -2.32
CA GLY A 147 9.23 4.70 -1.83
C GLY A 147 9.64 3.25 -2.04
N ILE A 148 9.03 2.53 -2.98
CA ILE A 148 9.52 1.22 -3.39
C ILE A 148 10.90 1.39 -4.02
N GLY A 149 11.90 0.66 -3.51
CA GLY A 149 13.28 0.83 -3.96
C GLY A 149 13.60 0.16 -5.30
N HIS A 150 12.88 -0.88 -5.68
CA HIS A 150 13.08 -1.55 -6.96
C HIS A 150 11.76 -1.86 -7.68
N ILE A 151 11.65 -1.38 -8.92
CA ILE A 151 10.48 -1.62 -9.79
C ILE A 151 10.95 -2.26 -11.10
N ASP A 152 10.50 -3.49 -11.35
CA ASP A 152 10.71 -4.16 -12.64
C ASP A 152 9.45 -4.04 -13.50
N VAL A 153 9.57 -3.34 -14.63
CA VAL A 153 8.45 -3.15 -15.57
C VAL A 153 8.56 -4.14 -16.72
N ARG A 154 7.49 -4.92 -16.90
CA ARG A 154 7.31 -5.90 -17.98
C ARG A 154 6.16 -5.44 -18.86
N ALA A 155 6.50 -4.76 -19.94
CA ALA A 155 5.55 -4.29 -20.93
C ALA A 155 6.08 -4.56 -22.35
N SER A 156 5.16 -4.74 -23.28
CA SER A 156 5.37 -4.97 -24.71
C SER A 156 4.73 -3.84 -25.52
N GLY A 157 4.93 -3.82 -26.84
CA GLY A 157 4.32 -2.80 -27.70
C GLY A 157 4.95 -1.40 -27.56
N THR A 158 4.25 -0.42 -28.15
CA THR A 158 4.68 0.98 -28.29
C THR A 158 3.57 1.93 -27.88
N VAL A 159 3.93 3.07 -27.31
CA VAL A 159 2.98 4.06 -26.80
C VAL A 159 2.15 4.64 -27.94
N GLY A 160 0.83 4.50 -27.83
CA GLY A 160 -0.16 5.18 -28.66
C GLY A 160 -0.89 6.28 -27.89
N GLU A 161 -1.80 7.00 -28.57
CA GLU A 161 -2.58 8.08 -27.96
C GLU A 161 -3.48 7.61 -26.80
N ALA A 162 -3.96 6.36 -26.87
CA ALA A 162 -4.82 5.77 -25.84
C ALA A 162 -4.08 5.50 -24.51
N ASP A 163 -2.74 5.56 -24.51
CA ASP A 163 -1.91 5.25 -23.34
C ASP A 163 -1.59 6.50 -22.50
N LEU A 164 -2.00 7.68 -22.96
CA LEU A 164 -1.67 8.95 -22.33
C LEU A 164 -2.54 9.25 -21.09
N GLY A 165 -2.03 10.11 -20.21
CA GLY A 165 -2.80 10.68 -19.10
C GLY A 165 -2.72 9.93 -17.76
N SER A 166 -2.05 8.77 -17.71
CA SER A 166 -1.75 8.05 -16.46
C SER A 166 -0.28 8.17 -16.01
N GLY A 167 0.50 9.03 -16.67
CA GLY A 167 1.93 9.26 -16.42
C GLY A 167 2.71 9.48 -17.72
N LEU A 168 2.28 8.83 -18.80
CA LEU A 168 2.79 9.07 -20.15
C LEU A 168 2.17 10.33 -20.75
N THR A 169 2.97 11.06 -21.53
CA THR A 169 2.59 12.28 -22.24
C THR A 169 2.86 12.12 -23.74
N THR A 170 2.50 13.14 -24.52
CA THR A 170 2.79 13.15 -25.97
C THR A 170 4.29 13.01 -26.28
N ALA A 171 5.18 13.33 -25.33
CA ALA A 171 6.62 13.13 -25.47
C ALA A 171 7.03 11.65 -25.58
N GLU A 172 6.17 10.72 -25.15
CA GLU A 172 6.44 9.29 -25.17
C GLU A 172 5.80 8.56 -26.36
N LEU A 173 5.05 9.24 -27.25
CA LEU A 173 4.41 8.60 -28.40
C LEU A 173 5.41 7.87 -29.30
N GLY A 174 5.06 6.65 -29.71
CA GLY A 174 5.89 5.78 -30.54
C GLY A 174 7.08 5.13 -29.83
N VAL A 175 7.37 5.51 -28.58
CA VAL A 175 8.42 4.87 -27.77
C VAL A 175 7.95 3.49 -27.32
N PRO A 176 8.82 2.46 -27.23
CA PRO A 176 8.46 1.18 -26.62
C PRO A 176 7.94 1.38 -25.18
N HIS A 177 6.79 0.78 -24.83
CA HIS A 177 6.10 1.00 -23.55
C HIS A 177 7.02 0.92 -22.34
N ARG A 178 7.78 -0.19 -22.25
CA ARG A 178 8.74 -0.37 -21.15
C ARG A 178 9.70 0.81 -21.04
N ARG A 179 10.27 1.28 -22.15
CA ARG A 179 11.22 2.40 -22.15
C ARG A 179 10.54 3.70 -21.73
N ALA A 180 9.31 3.95 -22.20
CA ALA A 180 8.54 5.13 -21.84
C ALA A 180 8.26 5.20 -20.33
N VAL A 181 7.83 4.09 -19.72
CA VAL A 181 7.62 4.02 -18.26
C VAL A 181 8.93 4.26 -17.51
N LEU A 182 10.04 3.65 -17.94
CA LEU A 182 11.34 3.87 -17.30
C LEU A 182 11.79 5.33 -17.37
N ASN A 183 11.52 6.03 -18.47
CA ASN A 183 11.81 7.45 -18.61
C ASN A 183 10.98 8.29 -17.62
N VAL A 184 9.69 7.96 -17.42
CA VAL A 184 8.85 8.61 -16.40
C VAL A 184 9.41 8.36 -15.01
N LEU A 185 9.74 7.11 -14.68
CA LEU A 185 10.29 6.73 -13.36
C LEU A 185 11.59 7.47 -13.04
N ALA A 186 12.49 7.61 -14.02
CA ALA A 186 13.72 8.37 -13.86
C ALA A 186 13.48 9.86 -13.54
N ARG A 187 12.38 10.45 -14.03
CA ARG A 187 12.02 11.85 -13.75
C ARG A 187 11.35 12.01 -12.38
N VAL A 188 10.42 11.12 -12.02
CA VAL A 188 9.62 11.26 -10.78
C VAL A 188 10.36 10.75 -9.55
N ALA A 189 11.19 9.71 -9.70
CA ALA A 189 11.85 9.03 -8.59
C ALA A 189 13.25 8.51 -9.02
N PRO A 190 14.24 9.38 -9.25
CA PRO A 190 15.55 8.99 -9.76
C PRO A 190 16.33 7.98 -8.89
N ASP A 191 15.95 7.82 -7.62
CA ASP A 191 16.58 6.87 -6.69
C ASP A 191 15.98 5.46 -6.78
N VAL A 192 14.88 5.28 -7.53
CA VAL A 192 14.30 3.96 -7.75
C VAL A 192 15.19 3.17 -8.69
N THR A 193 15.58 1.97 -8.27
CA THR A 193 16.29 1.06 -9.16
C THR A 193 15.28 0.50 -10.15
N THR A 194 15.53 0.74 -11.43
CA THR A 194 14.75 0.15 -12.52
C THR A 194 15.62 -0.78 -13.33
N GLY A 195 15.29 -2.06 -13.33
CA GLY A 195 16.11 -3.08 -13.98
C GLY A 195 15.52 -4.45 -13.77
N ARG A 196 16.00 -5.43 -14.54
CA ARG A 196 15.68 -6.83 -14.24
C ARG A 196 16.65 -7.28 -13.14
N ASN A 197 16.12 -7.73 -12.02
CA ASN A 197 16.92 -8.40 -11.01
C ASN A 197 16.79 -9.93 -11.17
N HIS A 198 17.67 -10.51 -11.98
CA HIS A 198 17.64 -11.95 -12.27
C HIS A 198 17.96 -12.84 -11.05
N HIS A 199 18.47 -12.25 -9.97
CA HIS A 199 18.93 -12.97 -8.78
C HIS A 199 17.98 -12.87 -7.59
N ARG A 200 16.88 -12.13 -7.71
CA ARG A 200 15.91 -11.93 -6.62
C ARG A 200 14.49 -12.13 -7.13
N THR A 201 13.73 -12.99 -6.45
CA THR A 201 12.30 -13.11 -6.67
C THR A 201 11.60 -11.81 -6.24
N PRO A 202 10.63 -11.31 -7.02
CA PRO A 202 9.84 -10.15 -6.60
C PRO A 202 9.05 -10.47 -5.33
N ASP A 203 8.90 -9.47 -4.46
CA ASP A 203 8.08 -9.60 -3.25
C ASP A 203 6.59 -9.69 -3.61
N VAL A 204 6.17 -9.06 -4.71
CA VAL A 204 4.85 -9.20 -5.33
C VAL A 204 4.90 -8.81 -6.81
N VAL A 205 4.12 -9.52 -7.64
CA VAL A 205 3.87 -9.17 -9.04
C VAL A 205 2.46 -8.56 -9.16
N ILE A 206 2.34 -7.39 -9.77
CA ILE A 206 1.05 -6.78 -10.07
C ILE A 206 0.75 -7.02 -11.56
N LEU A 207 -0.30 -7.79 -11.84
CA LEU A 207 -0.78 -8.09 -13.19
C LEU A 207 -1.83 -7.04 -13.55
N THR A 208 -1.56 -6.20 -14.54
CA THR A 208 -2.42 -5.06 -14.87
C THR A 208 -3.07 -5.19 -16.25
N ASP A 209 -4.12 -4.40 -16.46
CA ASP A 209 -4.78 -4.11 -17.75
C ASP A 209 -5.61 -5.27 -18.34
N ALA A 210 -5.06 -6.47 -18.41
CA ALA A 210 -5.72 -7.64 -19.00
C ALA A 210 -6.99 -8.06 -18.24
N LEU A 211 -8.07 -8.32 -18.98
CA LEU A 211 -9.31 -8.85 -18.41
C LEU A 211 -9.13 -10.25 -17.81
N VAL A 212 -8.40 -11.12 -18.49
CA VAL A 212 -7.97 -12.43 -18.00
C VAL A 212 -6.46 -12.51 -18.25
N PRO A 213 -5.61 -12.56 -17.20
CA PRO A 213 -4.19 -12.76 -17.40
C PRO A 213 -3.91 -14.09 -18.11
N ALA A 214 -2.90 -14.14 -18.98
CA ALA A 214 -2.43 -15.37 -19.62
C ALA A 214 -2.31 -16.55 -18.63
N PRO A 215 -2.98 -17.69 -18.86
CA PRO A 215 -2.93 -18.84 -17.95
C PRO A 215 -1.52 -19.37 -17.71
N GLU A 216 -0.65 -19.35 -18.73
CA GLU A 216 0.74 -19.81 -18.64
C GLU A 216 1.54 -18.94 -17.68
N LEU A 217 1.35 -17.61 -17.74
CA LEU A 217 1.96 -16.67 -16.80
C LEU A 217 1.49 -16.92 -15.37
N VAL A 218 0.19 -17.12 -15.17
CA VAL A 218 -0.36 -17.37 -13.84
C VAL A 218 0.19 -18.68 -13.27
N ALA A 219 0.26 -19.73 -14.09
CA ALA A 219 0.86 -21.01 -13.71
C ALA A 219 2.35 -20.86 -13.34
N GLU A 220 3.14 -20.15 -14.14
CA GLU A 220 4.55 -19.85 -13.84
C GLU A 220 4.72 -19.16 -12.48
N LEU A 221 3.85 -18.19 -12.15
CA LEU A 221 3.89 -17.48 -10.87
C LEU A 221 3.49 -18.37 -9.69
N VAL A 222 2.49 -19.24 -9.89
CA VAL A 222 2.06 -20.21 -8.88
C VAL A 222 3.18 -21.22 -8.60
N ASP A 223 3.77 -21.80 -9.65
CA ASP A 223 4.86 -22.78 -9.55
C ASP A 223 6.11 -22.18 -8.91
N ALA A 224 6.42 -20.91 -9.22
CA ALA A 224 7.52 -20.19 -8.61
C ALA A 224 7.23 -19.71 -7.16
N GLY A 225 6.02 -19.92 -6.64
CA GLY A 225 5.63 -19.46 -5.30
C GLY A 225 5.56 -17.93 -5.16
N VAL A 226 5.41 -17.20 -6.26
CA VAL A 226 5.48 -15.73 -6.30
C VAL A 226 4.10 -15.14 -6.00
N PRO A 227 3.96 -14.30 -4.94
CA PRO A 227 2.73 -13.59 -4.68
C PRO A 227 2.37 -12.67 -5.86
N HIS A 228 1.10 -12.68 -6.26
CA HIS A 228 0.64 -11.84 -7.36
C HIS A 228 -0.76 -11.28 -7.15
N LEU A 229 -0.97 -10.08 -7.68
CA LEU A 229 -2.20 -9.31 -7.51
C LEU A 229 -2.68 -8.80 -8.88
N PRO A 230 -3.80 -9.31 -9.42
CA PRO A 230 -4.39 -8.74 -10.61
C PRO A 230 -5.11 -7.43 -10.29
N ALA A 231 -4.99 -6.46 -11.19
CA ALA A 231 -5.63 -5.16 -11.13
C ALA A 231 -6.10 -4.76 -12.53
N LYS A 232 -7.41 -4.73 -12.73
CA LYS A 232 -8.03 -4.51 -14.04
C LYS A 232 -9.23 -3.58 -13.93
N VAL A 233 -9.77 -3.17 -15.06
CA VAL A 233 -11.07 -2.52 -15.13
C VAL A 233 -11.97 -3.38 -16.00
N ARG A 234 -13.15 -3.76 -15.48
CA ARG A 234 -14.19 -4.48 -16.22
C ARG A 234 -15.36 -3.54 -16.43
N ASP A 235 -15.66 -3.20 -17.68
CA ASP A 235 -16.81 -2.35 -18.05
C ASP A 235 -16.90 -1.05 -17.23
N GLY A 236 -15.75 -0.38 -17.02
CA GLY A 236 -15.65 0.85 -16.23
C GLY A 236 -15.53 0.66 -14.72
N THR A 237 -15.63 -0.57 -14.20
CA THR A 237 -15.45 -0.88 -12.77
C THR A 237 -14.03 -1.36 -12.47
N PRO A 238 -13.21 -0.60 -11.73
CA PRO A 238 -11.96 -1.08 -11.13
C PRO A 238 -12.13 -2.34 -10.27
N ILE A 239 -11.28 -3.33 -10.51
CA ILE A 239 -11.24 -4.60 -9.76
C ILE A 239 -9.80 -4.92 -9.38
N VAL A 240 -9.56 -5.11 -8.08
CA VAL A 240 -8.26 -5.49 -7.53
C VAL A 240 -8.40 -6.80 -6.76
N GLY A 241 -7.59 -7.80 -7.10
CA GLY A 241 -7.55 -9.10 -6.44
C GLY A 241 -8.20 -10.27 -7.19
N PRO A 242 -8.23 -11.46 -6.58
CA PRO A 242 -7.69 -11.74 -5.26
C PRO A 242 -6.17 -11.61 -5.21
N LEU A 243 -5.61 -11.25 -4.06
CA LEU A 243 -4.19 -11.47 -3.81
C LEU A 243 -3.96 -12.98 -3.77
N VAL A 244 -3.18 -13.47 -4.71
CA VAL A 244 -2.77 -14.86 -4.78
C VAL A 244 -1.44 -15.00 -4.06
N VAL A 245 -1.45 -15.79 -2.98
CA VAL A 245 -0.28 -16.32 -2.30
C VAL A 245 -0.33 -17.82 -2.51
N PRO A 246 0.50 -18.38 -3.41
CA PRO A 246 0.40 -19.78 -3.83
C PRO A 246 0.36 -20.74 -2.63
N GLY A 247 -0.55 -21.72 -2.67
CA GLY A 247 -0.76 -22.69 -1.59
C GLY A 247 -1.45 -22.15 -0.34
N ARG A 248 -1.82 -20.86 -0.28
CA ARG A 248 -2.32 -20.22 0.94
C ARG A 248 -3.61 -19.43 0.76
N SER A 249 -3.78 -18.75 -0.36
CA SER A 249 -5.01 -18.03 -0.70
C SER A 249 -5.65 -18.58 -1.97
N ALA A 250 -6.94 -18.28 -2.18
CA ALA A 250 -7.64 -18.61 -3.40
C ALA A 250 -6.90 -18.03 -4.62
N CYS A 251 -6.59 -18.89 -5.59
CA CYS A 251 -5.91 -18.49 -6.82
C CYS A 251 -6.93 -18.08 -7.90
N LEU A 252 -6.44 -17.61 -9.05
CA LEU A 252 -7.33 -17.20 -10.16
C LEU A 252 -8.14 -18.38 -10.72
N ARG A 253 -7.57 -19.60 -10.72
CA ARG A 253 -8.28 -20.82 -11.09
C ARG A 253 -9.42 -21.16 -10.12
N CYS A 254 -9.27 -20.92 -8.81
CA CYS A 254 -10.39 -21.04 -7.87
C CYS A 254 -11.53 -20.10 -8.28
N CYS A 255 -11.22 -18.85 -8.61
CA CYS A 255 -12.22 -17.89 -9.06
C CYS A 255 -12.91 -18.34 -10.35
N ASP A 256 -12.17 -18.91 -11.30
CA ASP A 256 -12.72 -19.37 -12.58
C ASP A 256 -13.55 -20.65 -12.43
N LEU A 257 -13.20 -21.55 -11.51
CA LEU A 257 -14.02 -22.72 -11.18
C LEU A 257 -15.35 -22.29 -10.55
N HIS A 258 -15.33 -21.39 -9.55
CA HIS A 258 -16.56 -20.82 -8.98
C HIS A 258 -17.42 -20.08 -10.01
N ARG A 259 -16.81 -19.44 -11.02
CA ARG A 259 -17.57 -18.84 -12.13
C ARG A 259 -18.14 -19.91 -13.06
N THR A 260 -17.43 -21.01 -13.27
CA THR A 260 -17.88 -22.14 -14.09
C THR A 260 -19.07 -22.86 -13.46
N ASP A 261 -19.07 -22.99 -12.12
CA ASP A 261 -20.22 -23.54 -11.38
C ASP A 261 -21.49 -22.69 -11.56
N LEU A 262 -21.33 -21.36 -11.66
CA LEU A 262 -22.43 -20.42 -11.88
C LEU A 262 -22.83 -20.31 -13.36
N ASP A 263 -21.87 -20.45 -14.27
CA ASP A 263 -22.06 -20.38 -15.71
C ASP A 263 -21.10 -21.35 -16.41
N ALA A 264 -21.62 -22.48 -16.88
CA ALA A 264 -20.84 -23.50 -17.58
C ALA A 264 -20.17 -22.99 -18.86
N ALA A 265 -20.62 -21.86 -19.43
CA ALA A 265 -19.97 -21.23 -20.58
C ALA A 265 -18.72 -20.41 -20.21
N TRP A 266 -18.48 -20.14 -18.91
CA TRP A 266 -17.39 -19.28 -18.43
C TRP A 266 -16.01 -19.63 -19.02
N PRO A 267 -15.55 -20.90 -19.06
CA PRO A 267 -14.24 -21.21 -19.62
C PRO A 267 -14.08 -20.75 -21.08
N ARG A 268 -15.13 -20.87 -21.88
CA ARG A 268 -15.16 -20.41 -23.28
C ARG A 268 -15.15 -18.88 -23.38
N LEU A 269 -15.78 -18.18 -22.43
CA LEU A 269 -15.76 -16.71 -22.39
C LEU A 269 -14.39 -16.22 -21.92
N ALA A 270 -13.85 -16.78 -20.85
CA ALA A 270 -12.55 -16.43 -20.30
C ALA A 270 -11.43 -16.58 -21.35
N SER A 271 -11.44 -17.65 -22.15
CA SER A 271 -10.44 -17.86 -23.21
C SER A 271 -10.45 -16.78 -24.30
N GLN A 272 -11.60 -16.12 -24.53
CA GLN A 272 -11.72 -15.01 -25.49
C GLN A 272 -11.21 -13.68 -24.92
N LEU A 273 -11.05 -13.61 -23.59
CA LEU A 273 -10.66 -12.40 -22.86
C LEU A 273 -9.19 -12.43 -22.39
N VAL A 274 -8.45 -13.49 -22.72
CA VAL A 274 -7.03 -13.62 -22.38
C VAL A 274 -6.25 -12.49 -23.04
N ASP A 275 -5.50 -11.75 -22.21
CA ASP A 275 -4.70 -10.58 -22.61
C ASP A 275 -5.49 -9.51 -23.40
N VAL A 276 -6.82 -9.50 -23.25
CA VAL A 276 -7.66 -8.44 -23.79
C VAL A 276 -7.63 -7.26 -22.82
N ASP A 277 -6.97 -6.20 -23.25
CA ASP A 277 -6.94 -4.94 -22.53
C ASP A 277 -8.23 -4.14 -22.73
N GLN A 278 -8.66 -3.47 -21.66
CA GLN A 278 -9.76 -2.51 -21.71
C GLN A 278 -9.24 -1.08 -21.88
N ARG A 279 -10.13 -0.18 -22.34
CA ARG A 279 -9.85 1.26 -22.46
C ARG A 279 -10.69 2.07 -21.46
N PRO A 280 -10.43 1.93 -20.15
CA PRO A 280 -11.18 2.64 -19.12
C PRO A 280 -10.91 4.14 -19.14
N ASP A 281 -11.80 4.95 -18.58
CA ASP A 281 -11.51 6.37 -18.33
C ASP A 281 -10.40 6.53 -17.27
N LEU A 282 -9.80 7.72 -17.22
CA LEU A 282 -8.68 7.98 -16.30
C LEU A 282 -9.08 7.89 -14.82
N GLY A 283 -10.33 8.16 -14.47
CA GLY A 283 -10.83 8.03 -13.10
C GLY A 283 -10.79 6.58 -12.64
N ALA A 284 -11.29 5.66 -13.46
CA ALA A 284 -11.20 4.23 -13.21
C ALA A 284 -9.74 3.73 -13.17
N VAL A 285 -8.87 4.18 -14.09
CA VAL A 285 -7.43 3.84 -14.08
C VAL A 285 -6.78 4.22 -12.75
N GLN A 286 -6.89 5.48 -12.34
CA GLN A 286 -6.22 5.99 -11.14
C GLN A 286 -6.77 5.35 -9.88
N SER A 287 -8.08 5.11 -9.82
CA SER A 287 -8.73 4.44 -8.69
C SER A 287 -8.29 2.99 -8.57
N CYS A 288 -8.20 2.26 -9.69
CA CYS A 288 -7.67 0.90 -9.73
C CYS A 288 -6.21 0.86 -9.28
N ALA A 289 -5.36 1.75 -9.82
CA ALA A 289 -3.95 1.82 -9.48
C ALA A 289 -3.73 2.17 -8.00
N ALA A 290 -4.45 3.16 -7.47
CA ALA A 290 -4.39 3.54 -6.06
C ALA A 290 -4.75 2.38 -5.14
N LEU A 291 -5.81 1.64 -5.48
CA LEU A 291 -6.27 0.49 -4.71
C LEU A 291 -5.29 -0.68 -4.79
N ALA A 292 -4.76 -0.97 -5.97
CA ALA A 292 -3.76 -2.02 -6.20
C ALA A 292 -2.47 -1.75 -5.43
N VAL A 293 -1.94 -0.52 -5.52
CA VAL A 293 -0.76 -0.10 -4.77
C VAL A 293 -1.02 -0.14 -3.26
N ALA A 294 -2.20 0.29 -2.79
CA ALA A 294 -2.55 0.18 -1.38
C ALA A 294 -2.51 -1.27 -0.87
N GLN A 295 -3.03 -2.23 -1.65
CA GLN A 295 -2.98 -3.64 -1.29
C GLN A 295 -1.55 -4.20 -1.36
N ALA A 296 -0.78 -3.87 -2.40
CA ALA A 296 0.62 -4.27 -2.53
C ALA A 296 1.47 -3.75 -1.36
N LEU A 297 1.32 -2.48 -0.98
CA LEU A 297 2.02 -1.90 0.18
C LEU A 297 1.64 -2.57 1.49
N ARG A 298 0.39 -3.06 1.62
CA ARG A 298 -0.03 -3.85 2.80
C ARG A 298 0.63 -5.23 2.83
N VAL A 299 0.82 -5.89 1.67
CA VAL A 299 1.61 -7.13 1.57
C VAL A 299 3.06 -6.92 2.00
N LEU A 300 3.65 -5.78 1.64
CA LEU A 300 5.04 -5.46 1.99
C LEU A 300 5.21 -5.01 3.44
N SER A 301 4.11 -4.68 4.14
CA SER A 301 4.13 -4.24 5.53
C SER A 301 4.15 -5.43 6.49
N PRO A 302 4.84 -5.34 7.66
CA PRO A 302 4.95 -6.42 8.62
C PRO A 302 3.66 -6.62 9.45
N SER A 303 2.55 -6.98 8.78
CA SER A 303 1.25 -7.26 9.42
C SER A 303 1.05 -8.77 9.59
N THR A 304 0.52 -9.17 10.74
CA THR A 304 0.05 -10.56 10.96
C THR A 304 -1.30 -10.83 10.30
N GLU A 305 -2.10 -9.79 10.05
CA GLU A 305 -3.38 -9.90 9.38
C GLU A 305 -3.21 -9.86 7.86
N PRO A 306 -3.91 -10.73 7.11
CA PRO A 306 -3.92 -10.67 5.66
C PRO A 306 -4.49 -9.33 5.15
N PRO A 307 -4.12 -8.89 3.94
CA PRO A 307 -4.74 -7.73 3.31
C PRO A 307 -6.20 -8.01 2.93
N PRO A 308 -7.04 -6.97 2.80
CA PRO A 308 -8.43 -7.13 2.37
C PRO A 308 -8.62 -7.79 0.98
N SER A 309 -7.57 -7.88 0.16
CA SER A 309 -7.56 -8.63 -1.10
C SER A 309 -7.28 -10.13 -0.93
N TRP A 310 -6.91 -10.61 0.25
CA TRP A 310 -6.74 -12.03 0.52
C TRP A 310 -8.06 -12.77 0.39
N ASN A 311 -8.11 -13.80 -0.46
CA ASN A 311 -9.35 -14.52 -0.81
C ASN A 311 -10.47 -13.57 -1.26
N SER A 312 -10.18 -12.39 -1.81
CA SER A 312 -11.21 -11.40 -2.13
C SER A 312 -10.84 -10.50 -3.29
N THR A 313 -11.77 -10.30 -4.21
CA THR A 313 -11.73 -9.20 -5.18
C THR A 313 -12.41 -7.97 -4.59
N MET A 314 -11.78 -6.81 -4.72
CA MET A 314 -12.35 -5.52 -4.34
C MET A 314 -12.78 -4.79 -5.61
N GLU A 315 -14.06 -4.48 -5.72
CA GLU A 315 -14.67 -3.78 -6.85
C GLU A 315 -15.06 -2.37 -6.41
N LEU A 316 -14.49 -1.35 -7.06
CA LEU A 316 -14.77 0.05 -6.75
C LEU A 316 -15.65 0.64 -7.85
N ASP A 317 -16.92 0.86 -7.51
CA ASP A 317 -17.87 1.56 -8.35
C ASP A 317 -17.81 3.05 -8.01
N ALA A 318 -17.08 3.82 -8.84
CA ALA A 318 -16.93 5.26 -8.66
C ALA A 318 -18.20 6.04 -9.02
N PHE A 319 -19.10 5.45 -9.82
CA PHE A 319 -20.36 6.09 -10.21
C PHE A 319 -21.35 6.08 -9.04
N GLU A 320 -21.52 4.92 -8.40
CA GLU A 320 -22.37 4.78 -7.20
C GLU A 320 -21.64 5.12 -5.89
N GLY A 321 -20.33 5.34 -5.94
CA GLY A 321 -19.49 5.59 -4.76
C GLY A 321 -19.38 4.39 -3.82
N ARG A 322 -19.37 3.17 -4.34
CA ARG A 322 -19.39 1.92 -3.55
C ARG A 322 -18.10 1.11 -3.70
N LEU A 323 -17.62 0.59 -2.58
CA LEU A 323 -16.58 -0.45 -2.55
C LEU A 323 -17.21 -1.78 -2.15
N ARG A 324 -17.11 -2.79 -3.01
CA ARG A 324 -17.62 -4.15 -2.75
C ARG A 324 -16.46 -5.11 -2.59
N HIS A 325 -16.55 -5.97 -1.58
CA HIS A 325 -15.65 -7.11 -1.42
C HIS A 325 -16.41 -8.36 -1.84
N ARG A 326 -15.86 -9.07 -2.82
CA ARG A 326 -16.36 -10.39 -3.22
C ARG A 326 -15.34 -11.42 -2.78
N TYR A 327 -15.72 -12.19 -1.77
CA TYR A 327 -14.92 -13.27 -1.23
C TYR A 327 -14.86 -14.45 -2.22
N TRP A 328 -13.76 -15.19 -2.16
CA TRP A 328 -13.48 -16.39 -2.96
C TRP A 328 -12.94 -17.47 -2.04
N GLU A 329 -13.75 -18.50 -1.82
CA GLU A 329 -13.28 -19.73 -1.18
C GLU A 329 -12.31 -20.46 -2.10
N PRO A 330 -11.21 -21.04 -1.58
CA PRO A 330 -10.46 -22.04 -2.32
C PRO A 330 -11.39 -23.15 -2.80
N HIS A 331 -11.44 -23.33 -4.11
CA HIS A 331 -12.39 -24.25 -4.74
C HIS A 331 -11.96 -25.70 -4.54
N PRO A 332 -12.87 -26.65 -4.19
CA PRO A 332 -12.52 -28.04 -3.91
C PRO A 332 -11.85 -28.76 -5.09
N ASP A 333 -12.27 -28.46 -6.32
CA ASP A 333 -11.65 -29.03 -7.54
C ASP A 333 -10.37 -28.32 -7.99
N CYS A 334 -9.88 -27.33 -7.22
CA CYS A 334 -8.62 -26.67 -7.52
C CYS A 334 -7.44 -27.37 -6.84
N ASP A 335 -6.41 -27.64 -7.60
CA ASP A 335 -5.13 -28.22 -7.16
C ASP A 335 -4.15 -27.20 -6.55
N CYS A 336 -4.58 -25.97 -6.26
CA CYS A 336 -3.69 -24.90 -5.83
C CYS A 336 -3.15 -25.04 -4.39
N GLY A 337 -3.63 -26.03 -3.63
CA GLY A 337 -3.19 -26.34 -2.27
C GLY A 337 -3.67 -25.38 -1.18
N ALA A 338 -4.45 -24.34 -1.53
CA ALA A 338 -4.98 -23.40 -0.54
C ALA A 338 -6.06 -24.07 0.33
N PRO A 339 -6.01 -23.90 1.66
CA PRO A 339 -6.95 -24.55 2.57
C PRO A 339 -8.33 -23.93 2.47
N ALA A 340 -9.37 -24.76 2.49
CA ALA A 340 -10.73 -24.29 2.71
C ALA A 340 -10.81 -23.51 4.05
N PRO A 341 -11.61 -22.44 4.13
CA PRO A 341 -11.84 -21.79 5.40
C PRO A 341 -12.42 -22.79 6.41
N PRO A 342 -12.09 -22.67 7.71
CA PRO A 342 -12.76 -23.47 8.72
C PRO A 342 -14.27 -23.19 8.68
N PRO A 343 -15.14 -24.20 8.89
CA PRO A 343 -16.58 -23.99 8.92
C PRO A 343 -16.93 -22.92 9.97
N GLU A 344 -17.77 -21.96 9.59
CA GLU A 344 -18.26 -20.94 10.53
C GLU A 344 -18.99 -21.62 11.70
N THR A 345 -18.48 -21.42 12.91
CA THR A 345 -19.11 -21.85 14.17
C THR A 345 -20.13 -20.84 14.66
#